data_AF-A0A7X8SDS0-F1
#
_entry.id   AF-A0A7X8SDS0-F1
#
_cell.length_a   1.000
_cell.length_b   1.000
_cell.length_c   1.000
_cell.angle_alpha   90.00
_cell.angle_beta   90.00
_cell.angle_gamma   90.00
#
_symmetry.space_group_name_H-M   'P 1'
#
loop_
_entity.id
_entity.type
_entity.pdbx_description
1 polymer ?
#
loop_
_entity_poly.entity_id
_entity_poly.type
_entity_poly.pdbx_seq_one_letter_code
_entity_poly.pdbx_strand_id
1 'polypeptide(L)'
;MVPDETADLLLALLFAVRNIVESGAHDKRRIAKAYRDARSLIEATDRDRGSARPGIAACLKQFNICKSAGDAASAGWMLATIQERVAERDLYGWRRLGEIADAAVRELLLAE
;
A
#
# COMPACT_ATOMS: atom_id res chain seq x y z
N MET A 1 -12.71 -23.15 -2.05
CA MET A 1 -11.75 -22.49 -1.13
C MET A 1 -11.92 -20.99 -1.29
N VAL A 2 -12.23 -20.28 -0.21
CA VAL A 2 -12.14 -18.82 -0.20
C VAL A 2 -10.63 -18.49 -0.25
N PRO A 3 -10.16 -17.62 -1.17
CA PRO A 3 -8.77 -17.16 -1.16
C PRO A 3 -8.43 -16.58 0.22
N ASP A 4 -7.27 -16.92 0.76
CA ASP A 4 -6.81 -16.32 2.01
C ASP A 4 -6.32 -14.89 1.71
N GLU A 5 -7.18 -13.90 1.96
CA GLU A 5 -6.89 -12.47 1.77
C GLU A 5 -5.59 -12.07 2.51
N THR A 6 -5.25 -12.75 3.61
CA THR A 6 -3.98 -12.55 4.33
C THR A 6 -2.78 -12.90 3.46
N ALA A 7 -2.84 -14.01 2.72
CA ALA A 7 -1.79 -14.46 1.83
C ALA A 7 -1.64 -13.50 0.63
N ASP A 8 -2.76 -13.03 0.08
CA ASP A 8 -2.75 -12.04 -1.01
C ASP A 8 -2.12 -10.71 -0.57
N LEU A 9 -2.46 -10.24 0.64
CA LEU A 9 -1.85 -9.03 1.22
C LEU A 9 -0.36 -9.22 1.50
N LEU A 10 0.06 -10.41 1.95
CA LEU A 10 1.47 -10.71 2.14
C LEU A 10 2.25 -10.68 0.82
N LEU A 11 1.70 -11.27 -0.25
CA LEU A 11 2.30 -11.23 -1.59
C LEU A 11 2.37 -9.79 -2.12
N ALA A 12 1.33 -9.00 -1.92
CA ALA A 12 1.32 -7.58 -2.28
C ALA A 12 2.35 -6.76 -1.49
N LEU A 13 2.52 -7.07 -0.20
CA LEU A 13 3.52 -6.42 0.66
C LEU A 13 4.94 -6.79 0.23
N LEU A 14 5.20 -8.07 -0.08
CA LEU A 14 6.49 -8.51 -0.63
C LEU A 14 6.81 -7.80 -1.95
N PHE A 15 5.82 -7.64 -2.83
CA PHE A 15 5.97 -6.84 -4.05
C PHE A 15 6.42 -5.40 -3.73
N ALA A 16 5.75 -4.73 -2.80
CA ALA A 16 6.06 -3.34 -2.46
C ALA A 16 7.45 -3.20 -1.82
N VAL A 17 7.77 -4.06 -0.84
CA VAL A 17 9.07 -4.09 -0.16
C VAL A 17 10.20 -4.33 -1.16
N ARG A 18 10.04 -5.31 -2.06
CA ARG A 18 11.03 -5.59 -3.10
C ARG A 18 11.28 -4.37 -3.98
N ASN A 19 10.23 -3.69 -4.43
CA ASN A 19 10.37 -2.47 -5.23
C ASN A 19 11.11 -1.38 -4.46
N ILE A 20 10.85 -1.20 -3.15
CA ILE A 20 11.60 -0.24 -2.33
C ILE A 20 13.09 -0.60 -2.27
N VAL A 21 13.40 -1.87 -1.97
CA VAL A 21 14.79 -2.33 -1.77
C VAL A 21 15.61 -2.26 -3.07
N GLU A 22 15.02 -2.66 -4.19
CA GLU A 22 15.69 -2.71 -5.50
C GLU A 22 15.75 -1.34 -6.20
N SER A 23 14.94 -0.36 -5.78
CA SER A 23 14.88 0.96 -6.41
C SER A 23 16.07 1.85 -6.06
N GLY A 24 16.52 2.63 -7.06
CA GLY A 24 17.42 3.75 -6.86
C GLY A 24 16.74 4.95 -6.18
N ALA A 25 17.54 5.96 -5.78
CA ALA A 25 17.04 7.13 -5.05
C ALA A 25 15.95 7.93 -5.79
N HIS A 26 16.00 7.98 -7.13
CA HIS A 26 14.96 8.63 -7.92
C HIS A 26 13.61 7.90 -7.80
N ASP A 27 13.62 6.58 -7.92
CA ASP A 27 12.41 5.78 -7.88
C ASP A 27 11.85 5.67 -6.45
N LYS A 28 12.72 5.60 -5.44
CA LYS A 28 12.30 5.71 -4.03
C LYS A 28 11.53 7.01 -3.74
N ARG A 29 11.98 8.15 -4.28
CA ARG A 29 11.24 9.43 -4.17
C ARG A 29 9.87 9.36 -4.86
N ARG A 30 9.76 8.69 -5.99
CA ARG A 30 8.45 8.44 -6.65
C ARG A 30 7.54 7.55 -5.83
N ILE A 31 8.08 6.48 -5.24
CA ILE A 31 7.34 5.58 -4.32
C ILE A 31 6.84 6.38 -3.11
N ALA A 32 7.71 7.18 -2.47
CA ALA A 32 7.36 7.99 -1.30
C ALA A 32 6.30 9.07 -1.62
N LYS A 33 6.41 9.71 -2.79
CA LYS A 33 5.37 10.64 -3.26
C LYS A 33 4.04 9.93 -3.46
N ALA A 34 4.03 8.80 -4.17
CA ALA A 34 2.81 8.03 -4.42
C ALA A 34 2.15 7.53 -3.13
N TYR A 35 2.96 7.12 -2.14
CA TYR A 35 2.45 6.77 -0.82
C TYR A 35 1.72 7.95 -0.15
N ARG A 36 2.32 9.15 -0.14
CA ARG A 36 1.68 10.36 0.42
C ARG A 36 0.42 10.76 -0.34
N ASP A 37 0.45 10.71 -1.66
CA ASP A 37 -0.71 10.97 -2.51
C ASP A 37 -1.85 9.98 -2.19
N ALA A 38 -1.51 8.71 -1.95
CA ALA A 38 -2.47 7.68 -1.56
C ALA A 38 -3.10 7.92 -0.19
N ARG A 39 -2.31 8.29 0.82
CA ARG A 39 -2.83 8.66 2.14
C ARG A 39 -3.79 9.84 2.05
N SER A 40 -3.41 10.86 1.27
CA SER A 40 -4.25 12.04 1.03
C SER A 40 -5.56 11.67 0.31
N LEU A 41 -5.52 10.75 -0.66
CA LEU A 41 -6.72 10.26 -1.35
C LEU A 41 -7.65 9.49 -0.42
N ILE A 42 -7.11 8.63 0.45
CA ILE A 42 -7.90 7.89 1.44
C ILE A 42 -8.58 8.85 2.41
N GLU A 43 -7.86 9.85 2.91
CA GLU A 43 -8.39 10.87 3.82
C GLU A 43 -9.49 11.72 3.17
N ALA A 44 -9.34 12.04 1.88
CA ALA A 44 -10.32 12.80 1.12
C ALA A 44 -11.55 11.95 0.71
N THR A 45 -11.48 10.63 0.81
CA THR A 45 -12.57 9.74 0.41
C THR A 45 -13.47 9.46 1.61
N ASP A 46 -14.75 9.86 1.50
CA ASP A 46 -15.73 9.57 2.54
C ASP A 46 -15.84 8.06 2.81
N ARG A 47 -15.87 7.71 4.10
CA ARG A 47 -16.07 6.33 4.54
C ARG A 47 -17.54 5.96 4.41
N ASP A 48 -17.86 4.96 3.58
CA ASP A 48 -19.22 4.41 3.52
C ASP A 48 -19.49 3.62 4.80
N ARG A 49 -20.32 4.16 5.69
CA ARG A 49 -20.68 3.55 6.99
C ARG A 49 -19.44 3.10 7.81
N GLY A 50 -18.37 3.89 7.74
CA GLY A 50 -17.12 3.59 8.44
C GLY A 50 -16.19 2.59 7.75
N SER A 51 -16.59 2.02 6.61
CA SER A 51 -15.77 1.14 5.79
C SER A 51 -14.67 1.90 5.06
N ALA A 52 -13.45 1.37 5.05
CA ALA A 52 -12.32 1.98 4.35
C ALA A 52 -12.26 1.57 2.86
N ARG A 53 -13.17 0.68 2.44
CA ARG A 53 -13.22 0.10 1.09
C ARG A 53 -13.29 1.11 -0.05
N PRO A 54 -13.99 2.26 0.05
CA PRO A 54 -13.96 3.27 -1.01
C PRO A 54 -12.56 3.84 -1.26
N GLY A 55 -11.82 4.17 -0.20
CA GLY A 55 -10.45 4.66 -0.30
C GLY A 55 -9.49 3.60 -0.84
N ILE A 56 -9.62 2.36 -0.37
CA ILE A 56 -8.88 1.18 -0.87
C ILE A 56 -9.10 1.01 -2.38
N ALA A 57 -10.35 1.05 -2.84
CA ALA A 57 -10.68 0.90 -4.26
C ALA A 57 -10.09 2.04 -5.11
N ALA A 58 -10.12 3.27 -4.62
CA ALA A 58 -9.52 4.42 -5.29
C ALA A 58 -7.99 4.29 -5.41
N CYS A 59 -7.31 3.85 -4.35
CA CYS A 59 -5.88 3.58 -4.38
C CYS A 59 -5.52 2.41 -5.31
N LEU A 60 -6.31 1.33 -5.32
CA LEU A 60 -6.09 0.19 -6.23
C LEU A 60 -6.20 0.60 -7.70
N LYS A 61 -7.08 1.56 -8.03
CA LYS A 61 -7.14 2.13 -9.38
C LYS A 61 -5.82 2.80 -9.77
N GLN A 62 -5.26 3.63 -8.90
CA GLN A 62 -3.98 4.31 -9.14
C GLN A 62 -2.82 3.32 -9.21
N PHE A 63 -2.80 2.34 -8.31
CA PHE A 63 -1.86 1.22 -8.37
C PHE A 63 -1.85 0.53 -9.74
N ASN A 64 -3.02 0.18 -10.27
CA ASN A 64 -3.13 -0.50 -11.57
C ASN A 64 -2.64 0.36 -12.74
N ILE A 65 -2.88 1.67 -12.69
CA ILE A 65 -2.37 2.61 -13.69
C ILE A 65 -0.83 2.62 -13.66
N CYS A 66 -0.23 2.84 -12.49
CA CYS A 66 1.23 2.86 -12.33
C CYS A 66 1.86 1.50 -12.70
N LYS A 67 1.26 0.40 -12.25
CA LYS A 67 1.77 -0.95 -12.50
C LYS A 67 1.76 -1.29 -14.00
N SER A 68 0.71 -0.91 -14.71
CA SER A 68 0.62 -1.11 -16.17
C SER A 68 1.65 -0.30 -16.95
N ALA A 69 2.08 0.85 -16.40
CA ALA A 69 3.14 1.68 -16.97
C ALA A 69 4.57 1.25 -16.54
N GLY A 70 4.71 0.21 -15.71
CA GLY A 70 6.01 -0.17 -15.12
C GLY A 70 6.58 0.88 -14.15
N ASP A 71 5.73 1.76 -13.61
CA ASP A 71 6.15 2.82 -12.70
C ASP A 71 6.31 2.30 -11.27
N ALA A 72 7.48 2.57 -10.69
CA ALA A 72 7.82 2.27 -9.30
C ALA A 72 6.79 2.87 -8.33
N ALA A 73 6.14 3.99 -8.68
CA ALA A 73 5.05 4.60 -7.91
C ALA A 73 3.94 3.61 -7.49
N SER A 74 3.74 2.53 -8.26
CA SER A 74 2.81 1.45 -7.91
C SER A 74 3.05 0.88 -6.50
N ALA A 75 4.30 0.74 -6.06
CA ALA A 75 4.61 0.27 -4.71
C ALA A 75 4.07 1.19 -3.61
N GLY A 76 4.10 2.51 -3.82
CA GLY A 76 3.60 3.49 -2.85
C GLY A 76 2.08 3.42 -2.69
N TRP A 77 1.35 3.33 -3.80
CA TRP A 77 -0.10 3.11 -3.79
C TRP A 77 -0.49 1.81 -3.10
N MET A 78 0.27 0.74 -3.33
CA MET A 78 0.01 -0.57 -2.71
C MET A 78 0.23 -0.53 -1.20
N LEU A 79 1.29 0.13 -0.71
CA LEU A 79 1.57 0.23 0.74
C LEU A 79 0.44 0.91 1.51
N ALA A 80 -0.04 2.06 1.00
CA ALA A 80 -1.15 2.77 1.63
C ALA A 80 -2.43 1.93 1.63
N THR A 81 -2.69 1.20 0.53
CA THR A 81 -3.83 0.28 0.41
C THR A 81 -3.76 -0.84 1.46
N ILE A 82 -2.59 -1.46 1.66
CA ILE A 82 -2.39 -2.52 2.64
C ILE A 82 -2.59 -1.99 4.07
N GLN A 83 -2.00 -0.84 4.41
CA GLN A 83 -2.16 -0.23 5.74
C GLN A 83 -3.63 0.06 6.05
N GLU A 84 -4.37 0.61 5.07
CA GLU A 84 -5.78 0.92 5.26
C GLU A 84 -6.63 -0.36 5.40
N ARG A 85 -6.32 -1.40 4.61
CA ARG A 85 -7.00 -2.69 4.72
C ARG A 85 -6.76 -3.37 6.07
N VAL A 86 -5.51 -3.41 6.53
CA VAL A 86 -5.12 -3.97 7.83
C VAL A 86 -5.75 -3.20 8.99
N ALA A 87 -5.98 -1.88 8.83
CA ALA A 87 -6.62 -1.05 9.83
C ALA A 87 -8.10 -1.39 10.10
N GLU A 88 -8.77 -2.16 9.23
CA GLU A 88 -10.11 -2.72 9.49
C GLU A 88 -10.07 -3.83 10.56
N ARG A 89 -8.88 -4.41 10.87
CA ARG A 89 -8.61 -5.33 11.99
C ARG A 89 -9.46 -6.61 12.02
N ASP A 90 -10.00 -7.00 10.88
CA ASP A 90 -10.87 -8.18 10.71
C ASP A 90 -10.17 -9.36 10.01
N LEU A 91 -8.86 -9.23 9.71
CA LEU A 91 -8.03 -10.25 9.06
C LEU A 91 -7.26 -11.11 10.06
N TYR A 92 -7.11 -12.40 9.79
CA TYR A 92 -6.16 -13.21 10.55
C TYR A 92 -4.73 -12.67 10.38
N GLY A 93 -3.98 -12.51 11.48
CA GLY A 93 -2.61 -12.00 11.42
C GLY A 93 -2.47 -10.50 11.08
N TRP A 94 -3.56 -9.72 11.09
CA TRP A 94 -3.55 -8.29 10.75
C TRP A 94 -2.46 -7.48 11.47
N ARG A 95 -2.20 -7.76 12.75
CA ARG A 95 -1.16 -7.05 13.53
C ARG A 95 0.22 -7.18 12.90
N ARG A 96 0.61 -8.41 12.57
CA ARG A 96 1.94 -8.69 12.02
C ARG A 96 2.09 -8.12 10.62
N LEU A 97 1.03 -8.18 9.81
CA LEU A 97 1.01 -7.51 8.51
C LEU A 97 1.17 -5.99 8.65
N GLY A 98 0.47 -5.39 9.62
CA GLY A 98 0.57 -3.97 9.92
C GLY A 98 1.98 -3.56 10.33
N GLU A 99 2.62 -4.32 11.23
CA GLU A 99 3.99 -4.07 11.67
C GLU A 99 5.00 -4.08 10.51
N ILE A 100 4.88 -5.04 9.58
CA ILE A 100 5.75 -5.14 8.41
C ILE A 100 5.47 -3.98 7.43
N ALA A 101 4.20 -3.64 7.20
CA ALA A 101 3.83 -2.52 6.34
C ALA A 101 4.35 -1.18 6.90
N ASP A 102 4.22 -0.97 8.20
CA ASP A 102 4.73 0.23 8.88
C ASP A 102 6.26 0.30 8.84
N ALA A 103 6.95 -0.84 8.96
CA ALA A 103 8.40 -0.89 8.80
C ALA A 103 8.82 -0.54 7.37
N ALA A 104 8.13 -1.07 6.35
CA ALA A 104 8.40 -0.75 4.95
C ALA A 104 8.21 0.75 4.66
N VAL A 105 7.16 1.37 5.22
CA VAL A 105 6.93 2.81 5.10
C VAL A 105 8.04 3.61 5.80
N ARG A 106 8.43 3.23 7.02
CA ARG A 106 9.54 3.91 7.71
C ARG A 106 10.83 3.88 6.90
N GLU A 107 11.23 2.70 6.41
CA GLU A 107 12.43 2.56 5.58
C GLU A 107 12.35 3.38 4.28
N LEU A 108 11.18 3.40 3.63
CA LEU A 108 10.94 4.20 2.43
C LEU A 108 11.13 5.70 2.70
N LEU A 109 10.56 6.21 3.80
CA LEU A 109 10.59 7.64 4.12
C LEU A 109 11.95 8.10 4.68
N LEU A 110 12.74 7.19 5.25
CA LEU A 110 14.14 7.46 5.62
C LEU A 110 15.08 7.55 4.41
N ALA A 111 14.69 6.96 3.29
CA ALA A 111 15.49 6.90 2.06
C ALA A 111 15.10 7.96 1.02
N GLU A 112 14.17 8.87 1.33
CA GLU A 112 13.77 10.03 0.52
C GLU A 112 14.82 11.15 0.55
#